data_AF-E6MZR6-F1
#
_entry.id   AF-E6MZR6-F1
#
_cell.length_a   1.000
_cell.length_b   1.000
_cell.length_c   1.000
_cell.angle_alpha   90.00
_cell.angle_beta   90.00
_cell.angle_gamma   90.00
#
_symmetry.space_group_name_H-M   'P 1'
#
loop_
_entity.id
_entity.type
_entity.pdbx_description
1 polymer ?
#
loop_
_entity_poly.entity_id
_entity_poly.type
_entity_poly.pdbx_seq_one_letter_code
_entity_poly.pdbx_strand_id
1 'polypeptide(L)'
;MTVLKLSHWRVLAELADGLPQHVSQLARMADMKPQQLNGFWQQMPAHIRGLLRQHDGYWRLVRPLAVFDAEGLRELGERSGFQTALKHECASSNDEILELARIAPDKAHKTICVTHLQSKGRGRQGRKWSHRLGECLMFSFGWVFDRPQYELGSLSPVAAVACRRALSRLGLDVQIKWPNDLVVGRDKLGGILIETVRTGGKTVAVVGIGINFVLPKEVENAASVQSLFQTASRRGNADAAVLLETLLVELDAVLLQYARDGFAPFVAEYQAANRDHGKAVLLLRDGETVFEGTVKGVDGQGVLHLETAEGKQTVVSGEISLRSDDRPVSVPKRRDSERFLLLDGGNSRLKWAWVENGTFATVGSAPYRDLSPLGAEWAEKADGNVRIVGCAVCGEFKKAQVQEQLARKIEWLPSSAQALGIRNHYRHPEEHGSDRWFNALGSRRFSRNACVVVSCGTAVTVDALTDDGHYLGGTIMPGFHLMKESLAVRTANLNRHAGKRYPFPTTTGNAVASGMMDAVCGSVMMMHGRLKEKTGAGKPVDVIITGGGAAKVAEALPPAFLAENTVRVADNLVIYGLLNMIAAEGREYEHI
;
A
#
# COMPACT_ATOMS: atom_id res chain seq x y z
N MET A 1 2.75 -27.78 6.30
CA MET A 1 2.03 -27.18 7.45
C MET A 1 1.63 -28.31 8.37
N THR A 2 1.82 -28.17 9.68
CA THR A 2 1.25 -29.12 10.66
C THR A 2 -0.27 -29.02 10.55
N VAL A 3 -0.94 -30.12 10.24
CA VAL A 3 -2.41 -30.15 10.13
C VAL A 3 -3.01 -29.95 11.52
N LEU A 4 -3.82 -28.91 11.69
CA LEU A 4 -4.47 -28.64 12.97
C LEU A 4 -5.64 -29.59 13.18
N LYS A 5 -5.61 -30.33 14.30
CA LYS A 5 -6.74 -31.18 14.73
C LYS A 5 -7.92 -30.30 15.20
N LEU A 6 -9.13 -30.86 15.21
CA LEU A 6 -10.34 -30.18 15.68
C LEU A 6 -10.20 -29.59 17.10
N SER A 7 -9.49 -30.27 17.99
CA SER A 7 -9.21 -29.76 19.34
C SER A 7 -8.39 -28.46 19.34
N HIS A 8 -7.47 -28.26 18.39
CA HIS A 8 -6.71 -27.01 18.26
C HIS A 8 -7.63 -25.85 17.90
N TRP A 9 -8.57 -26.09 16.98
CA TRP A 9 -9.55 -25.09 16.57
C TRP A 9 -10.47 -24.69 17.71
N ARG A 10 -10.97 -25.66 18.48
CA ARG A 10 -11.83 -25.39 19.66
C ARG A 10 -11.11 -24.54 20.70
N VAL A 11 -9.89 -24.91 21.08
CA VAL A 11 -9.10 -24.13 22.05
C VAL A 11 -8.75 -22.74 21.50
N LEU A 12 -8.45 -22.62 20.21
CA LEU A 12 -8.13 -21.33 19.60
C LEU A 12 -9.36 -20.42 19.54
N ALA A 13 -10.53 -20.96 19.22
CA ALA A 13 -11.79 -20.22 19.21
C ALA A 13 -12.15 -19.70 20.60
N GLU A 14 -11.99 -20.53 21.65
CA GLU A 14 -12.22 -20.13 23.04
C GLU A 14 -11.32 -18.96 23.50
N LEU A 15 -10.13 -18.87 22.91
CA LEU A 15 -9.15 -17.82 23.22
C LEU A 15 -9.22 -16.63 22.25
N ALA A 16 -10.09 -16.68 21.24
CA ALA A 16 -10.07 -15.77 20.10
C ALA A 16 -10.55 -14.35 20.43
N ASP A 17 -11.28 -14.14 21.51
CA ASP A 17 -11.68 -12.82 22.00
C ASP A 17 -10.55 -12.09 22.77
N GLY A 18 -9.48 -12.82 23.12
CA GLY A 18 -8.36 -12.32 23.91
C GLY A 18 -8.63 -12.24 25.42
N LEU A 19 -9.76 -12.74 25.91
CA LEU A 19 -10.10 -12.80 27.32
C LEU A 19 -9.36 -13.96 28.03
N PRO A 20 -9.07 -13.83 29.34
CA PRO A 20 -8.47 -14.92 30.12
C PRO A 20 -9.42 -16.12 30.29
N GLN A 21 -8.92 -17.30 29.93
CA GLN A 21 -9.62 -18.58 30.07
C GLN A 21 -8.85 -19.51 31.00
N HIS A 22 -9.56 -20.19 31.89
CA HIS A 22 -8.93 -21.08 32.86
C HIS A 22 -8.42 -22.36 32.19
N VAL A 23 -7.21 -22.82 32.53
CA VAL A 23 -6.58 -23.99 31.89
C VAL A 23 -7.41 -25.27 32.01
N SER A 24 -8.18 -25.45 33.09
CA SER A 24 -9.06 -26.62 33.23
C SER A 24 -10.19 -26.66 32.19
N GLN A 25 -10.70 -25.51 31.77
CA GLN A 25 -11.72 -25.42 30.72
C GLN A 25 -11.10 -25.74 29.37
N LEU A 26 -9.97 -25.12 29.04
CA LEU A 26 -9.25 -25.37 27.79
C LEU A 26 -8.83 -26.83 27.66
N ALA A 27 -8.35 -27.45 28.74
CA ALA A 27 -7.98 -28.86 28.78
C ALA A 27 -9.18 -29.77 28.52
N ARG A 28 -10.35 -29.46 29.10
CA ARG A 28 -11.60 -30.19 28.85
C ARG A 28 -12.04 -30.09 27.38
N MET A 29 -11.97 -28.90 26.78
CA MET A 29 -12.32 -28.69 25.36
C MET A 29 -11.39 -29.44 24.41
N ALA A 30 -10.13 -29.63 24.80
CA ALA A 30 -9.14 -30.37 24.05
C ALA A 30 -9.10 -31.88 24.37
N ASP A 31 -9.97 -32.34 25.30
CA ASP A 31 -10.02 -33.72 25.80
C ASP A 31 -8.66 -34.21 26.35
N MET A 32 -8.04 -33.42 27.24
CA MET A 32 -6.75 -33.74 27.84
C MET A 32 -6.62 -33.20 29.27
N LYS A 33 -5.51 -33.55 29.94
CA LYS A 33 -5.18 -33.00 31.27
C LYS A 33 -4.49 -31.62 31.14
N PRO A 34 -4.67 -30.69 32.10
CA PRO A 34 -4.06 -29.35 32.03
C PRO A 34 -2.54 -29.35 31.81
N GLN A 35 -1.82 -30.33 32.34
CA GLN A 35 -0.36 -30.45 32.19
C GLN A 35 0.06 -30.69 30.72
N GLN A 36 -0.83 -31.20 29.87
CA GLN A 36 -0.56 -31.50 28.46
C GLN A 36 -0.74 -30.27 27.55
N LEU A 37 -1.42 -29.21 28.02
CA LEU A 37 -1.77 -28.05 27.19
C LEU A 37 -0.55 -27.35 26.60
N ASN A 38 0.54 -27.22 27.35
CA ASN A 38 1.75 -26.57 26.84
C ASN A 38 2.35 -27.31 25.63
N GLY A 39 2.46 -28.64 25.71
CA GLY A 39 2.94 -29.47 24.60
C GLY A 39 1.97 -29.48 23.41
N PHE A 40 0.67 -29.44 23.69
CA PHE A 40 -0.38 -29.27 22.67
C PHE A 40 -0.24 -27.93 21.94
N TRP A 41 -0.08 -26.82 22.66
CA TRP A 41 0.03 -25.49 22.06
C TRP A 41 1.30 -25.31 21.22
N GLN A 42 2.37 -26.06 21.49
CA GLN A 42 3.58 -26.05 20.64
C GLN A 42 3.34 -26.51 19.20
N GLN A 43 2.23 -27.21 18.92
CA GLN A 43 1.83 -27.63 17.58
C GLN A 43 1.18 -26.50 16.76
N MET A 44 0.79 -25.39 17.41
CA MET A 44 0.21 -24.23 16.73
C MET A 44 1.23 -23.53 15.81
N PRO A 45 0.76 -22.83 14.74
CA PRO A 45 1.61 -22.00 13.91
C PRO A 45 2.43 -21.00 14.73
N ALA A 46 3.67 -20.72 14.31
CA ALA A 46 4.59 -19.87 15.08
C ALA A 46 4.01 -18.47 15.38
N HIS A 47 3.26 -17.90 14.45
CA HIS A 47 2.63 -16.59 14.64
C HIS A 47 1.49 -16.61 15.67
N ILE A 48 0.80 -17.74 15.84
CA ILE A 48 -0.22 -17.95 16.88
C ILE A 48 0.45 -18.24 18.23
N ARG A 49 1.48 -19.09 18.25
CA ARG A 49 2.20 -19.46 19.48
C ARG A 49 2.71 -18.24 20.24
N GLY A 50 3.28 -17.26 19.53
CA GLY A 50 3.81 -16.03 20.12
C GLY A 50 2.77 -15.11 20.77
N LEU A 51 1.48 -15.33 20.51
CA LEU A 51 0.39 -14.51 21.05
C LEU A 51 -0.07 -14.95 22.44
N LEU A 52 0.23 -16.18 22.87
CA LEU A 52 -0.27 -16.71 24.14
C LEU A 52 0.41 -16.03 25.34
N ARG A 53 -0.35 -15.69 26.36
CA ARG A 53 0.11 -15.27 27.69
C ARG A 53 -0.51 -16.17 28.73
N GLN A 54 0.31 -16.57 29.70
CA GLN A 54 -0.08 -17.47 30.77
C GLN A 54 0.19 -16.77 32.11
N HIS A 55 -0.76 -16.82 33.02
CA HIS A 55 -0.64 -16.25 34.37
C HIS A 55 -1.61 -16.97 35.31
N ASP A 56 -1.10 -17.49 36.44
CA ASP A 56 -1.89 -18.10 37.52
C ASP A 56 -3.00 -19.09 37.08
N GLY A 57 -2.67 -19.98 36.14
CA GLY A 57 -3.63 -20.98 35.64
C GLY A 57 -4.62 -20.44 34.60
N TYR A 58 -4.42 -19.23 34.09
CA TYR A 58 -5.20 -18.64 33.00
C TYR A 58 -4.35 -18.43 31.76
N TRP A 59 -4.97 -18.66 30.61
CA TRP A 59 -4.41 -18.46 29.28
C TRP A 59 -5.20 -17.37 28.55
N ARG A 60 -4.53 -16.50 27.80
CA ARG A 60 -5.16 -15.54 26.89
C ARG A 60 -4.28 -15.24 25.69
N LEU A 61 -4.87 -14.75 24.60
CA LEU A 61 -4.10 -14.14 23.52
C LEU A 61 -3.88 -12.64 23.79
N VAL A 62 -2.72 -12.11 23.40
CA VAL A 62 -2.41 -10.67 23.51
C VAL A 62 -3.30 -9.78 22.65
N ARG A 63 -4.05 -10.37 21.73
CA ARG A 63 -4.99 -9.69 20.83
C ARG A 63 -6.08 -10.70 20.41
N PRO A 64 -7.28 -10.24 20.08
CA PRO A 64 -8.31 -11.08 19.48
C PRO A 64 -7.89 -11.61 18.10
N LEU A 65 -8.58 -12.62 17.60
CA LEU A 65 -8.40 -13.19 16.26
C LEU A 65 -9.77 -13.44 15.60
N ALA A 66 -9.80 -13.45 14.26
CA ALA A 66 -10.98 -13.84 13.50
C ALA A 66 -11.08 -15.37 13.43
N VAL A 67 -11.35 -16.02 14.56
CA VAL A 67 -11.55 -17.47 14.68
C VAL A 67 -12.89 -17.72 15.34
N PHE A 68 -13.59 -18.75 14.88
CA PHE A 68 -14.95 -19.10 15.26
C PHE A 68 -14.99 -20.57 15.63
N ASP A 69 -15.82 -20.92 16.60
CA ASP A 69 -16.29 -22.28 16.78
C ASP A 69 -17.61 -22.49 16.02
N ALA A 70 -17.99 -23.75 15.82
CA ALA A 70 -19.17 -24.09 15.02
C ALA A 70 -20.50 -23.78 15.73
N GLU A 71 -20.53 -23.84 17.07
CA GLU A 71 -21.74 -23.65 17.86
C GLU A 71 -22.08 -22.16 17.96
N GLY A 72 -21.12 -21.33 18.36
CA GLY A 72 -21.28 -19.88 18.40
C GLY A 72 -21.60 -19.29 17.03
N LEU A 73 -21.00 -19.83 15.96
CA LEU A 73 -21.35 -19.39 14.60
C LEU A 73 -22.78 -19.77 14.22
N ARG A 74 -23.26 -20.97 14.58
CA ARG A 74 -24.64 -21.40 14.32
C ARG A 74 -25.65 -20.49 15.01
N GLU A 75 -25.43 -20.19 16.29
CA GLU A 75 -26.31 -19.29 17.04
C GLU A 75 -26.33 -17.88 16.45
N LEU A 76 -25.17 -17.36 16.02
CA LEU A 76 -25.07 -16.09 15.31
C LEU A 76 -25.88 -16.11 13.99
N GLY A 77 -25.77 -17.19 13.23
CA GLY A 77 -26.53 -17.41 12.00
C GLY A 77 -28.04 -17.37 12.24
N GLU A 78 -28.51 -18.09 13.26
CA GLU A 78 -29.93 -18.13 13.66
C GLU A 78 -30.46 -16.73 14.01
N ARG A 79 -29.70 -15.94 14.78
CA ARG A 79 -30.08 -14.54 15.11
C ARG A 79 -30.09 -13.62 13.89
N SER A 80 -29.21 -13.86 12.93
CA SER A 80 -29.06 -13.02 11.73
C SER A 80 -29.93 -13.49 10.55
N GLY A 81 -30.61 -14.63 10.67
CA GLY A 81 -31.41 -15.22 9.59
C GLY A 81 -30.60 -15.90 8.49
N PHE A 82 -29.38 -16.38 8.79
CA PHE A 82 -28.50 -17.09 7.85
C PHE A 82 -28.23 -18.53 8.30
N GLN A 83 -28.15 -19.45 7.34
CA GLN A 83 -27.69 -20.82 7.57
C GLN A 83 -26.16 -20.86 7.48
N THR A 84 -25.48 -21.15 8.59
CA THR A 84 -24.02 -21.07 8.65
C THR A 84 -23.34 -22.42 8.50
N ALA A 85 -22.25 -22.44 7.74
CA ALA A 85 -21.29 -23.53 7.68
C ALA A 85 -19.89 -23.00 8.01
N LEU A 86 -19.20 -23.66 8.94
CA LEU A 86 -17.81 -23.38 9.26
C LEU A 86 -16.88 -24.39 8.56
N LYS A 87 -15.93 -23.89 7.78
CA LYS A 87 -14.84 -24.68 7.18
C LYS A 87 -13.52 -24.11 7.69
N HIS A 88 -12.86 -24.78 8.64
CA HIS A 88 -11.56 -24.28 9.13
C HIS A 88 -10.54 -24.10 8.00
N GLU A 89 -10.57 -24.99 7.02
CA GLU A 89 -9.76 -24.92 5.81
C GLU A 89 -10.62 -25.27 4.59
N CYS A 90 -10.51 -24.49 3.51
CA CYS A 90 -11.13 -24.80 2.21
C CYS A 90 -10.28 -24.29 1.03
N ALA A 91 -10.69 -24.58 -0.21
CA ALA A 91 -10.07 -23.96 -1.37
C ALA A 91 -10.44 -22.47 -1.46
N SER A 92 -11.73 -22.18 -1.41
CA SER A 92 -12.32 -20.84 -1.41
C SER A 92 -13.73 -20.93 -0.83
N SER A 93 -14.10 -20.01 0.05
CA SER A 93 -15.46 -19.87 0.57
C SER A 93 -16.48 -19.57 -0.54
N ASN A 94 -16.07 -18.87 -1.61
CA ASN A 94 -16.91 -18.68 -2.79
C ASN A 94 -17.21 -20.01 -3.49
N ASP A 95 -16.24 -20.92 -3.59
CA ASP A 95 -16.43 -22.20 -4.29
C ASP A 95 -17.45 -23.08 -3.56
N GLU A 96 -17.41 -23.11 -2.23
CA GLU A 96 -18.36 -23.85 -1.39
C GLU A 96 -19.81 -23.38 -1.64
N ILE A 97 -20.02 -22.07 -1.74
CA ILE A 97 -21.36 -21.52 -2.02
C ILE A 97 -21.75 -21.68 -3.50
N LEU A 98 -20.80 -21.56 -4.43
CA LEU A 98 -21.04 -21.80 -5.86
C LEU A 98 -21.49 -23.24 -6.12
N GLU A 99 -20.93 -24.21 -5.41
CA GLU A 99 -21.38 -25.61 -5.48
C GLU A 99 -22.84 -25.76 -5.05
N LEU A 100 -23.23 -25.15 -3.93
CA LEU A 100 -24.63 -25.12 -3.49
C LEU A 100 -25.54 -24.44 -4.52
N ALA A 101 -25.09 -23.33 -5.11
CA ALA A 101 -25.84 -22.55 -6.10
C ALA A 101 -26.08 -23.32 -7.41
N ARG A 102 -25.15 -24.22 -7.79
CA ARG A 102 -25.30 -25.12 -8.95
C ARG A 102 -26.29 -26.24 -8.69
N ILE A 103 -26.42 -26.69 -7.43
CA ILE A 103 -27.38 -27.74 -7.05
C ILE A 103 -28.80 -27.17 -7.05
N ALA A 104 -29.05 -26.11 -6.29
CA ALA A 104 -30.36 -25.46 -6.23
C ALA A 104 -30.24 -24.03 -5.65
N PRO A 105 -30.90 -23.02 -6.25
CA PRO A 105 -30.90 -21.66 -5.72
C PRO A 105 -31.27 -21.56 -4.23
N ASP A 106 -32.30 -22.28 -3.81
CA ASP A 106 -32.80 -22.22 -2.43
C ASP A 106 -31.82 -22.81 -1.40
N LYS A 107 -30.92 -23.71 -1.82
CA LYS A 107 -29.85 -24.24 -0.94
C LYS A 107 -28.72 -23.23 -0.72
N ALA A 108 -28.51 -22.32 -1.67
CA ALA A 108 -27.50 -21.28 -1.56
C ALA A 108 -28.05 -20.01 -0.89
N HIS A 109 -29.35 -19.73 -1.05
CA HIS A 109 -29.96 -18.52 -0.51
C HIS A 109 -29.78 -18.42 1.01
N LYS A 110 -29.17 -17.32 1.48
CA LYS A 110 -28.86 -17.07 2.89
C LYS A 110 -28.02 -18.17 3.55
N THR A 111 -27.33 -18.99 2.76
CA THR A 111 -26.31 -19.91 3.26
C THR A 111 -24.96 -19.21 3.23
N ILE A 112 -24.28 -19.18 4.37
CA ILE A 112 -22.95 -18.59 4.54
C ILE A 112 -21.91 -19.66 4.85
N CYS A 113 -20.75 -19.58 4.19
CA CYS A 113 -19.57 -20.34 4.50
C CYS A 113 -18.53 -19.41 5.11
N VAL A 114 -18.21 -19.59 6.40
CA VAL A 114 -17.10 -18.91 7.07
C VAL A 114 -15.87 -19.81 7.03
N THR A 115 -14.69 -19.24 6.80
CA THR A 115 -13.44 -19.99 6.75
C THR A 115 -12.28 -19.27 7.44
N HIS A 116 -11.35 -20.03 8.02
CA HIS A 116 -10.14 -19.48 8.65
C HIS A 116 -8.92 -19.53 7.72
N LEU A 117 -8.91 -20.46 6.75
CA LEU A 117 -7.82 -20.65 5.80
C LEU A 117 -8.34 -21.02 4.41
N GLN A 118 -7.84 -20.33 3.39
CA GLN A 118 -8.12 -20.61 1.98
C GLN A 118 -6.84 -20.92 1.21
N SER A 119 -6.78 -22.08 0.56
CA SER A 119 -5.63 -22.44 -0.29
C SER A 119 -5.65 -21.77 -1.66
N LYS A 120 -6.83 -21.39 -2.15
CA LYS A 120 -7.08 -20.73 -3.45
C LYS A 120 -7.95 -19.46 -3.29
N GLY A 121 -7.79 -18.76 -2.16
CA GLY A 121 -8.47 -17.49 -1.92
C GLY A 121 -8.14 -16.47 -3.01
N ARG A 122 -9.18 -15.83 -3.58
CA ARG A 122 -9.08 -14.95 -4.75
C ARG A 122 -9.88 -13.67 -4.55
N GLY A 123 -9.40 -12.60 -5.18
CA GLY A 123 -10.10 -11.35 -5.39
C GLY A 123 -10.47 -11.17 -6.86
N ARG A 124 -10.86 -9.94 -7.22
CA ARG A 124 -11.18 -9.57 -8.60
C ARG A 124 -9.96 -9.71 -9.51
N GLN A 125 -10.21 -9.95 -10.80
CA GLN A 125 -9.18 -10.13 -11.83
C GLN A 125 -8.17 -11.24 -11.50
N GLY A 126 -8.58 -12.28 -10.75
CA GLY A 126 -7.74 -13.43 -10.44
C GLY A 126 -6.63 -13.16 -9.41
N ARG A 127 -6.60 -11.99 -8.76
CA ARG A 127 -5.60 -11.68 -7.73
C ARG A 127 -5.75 -12.60 -6.53
N LYS A 128 -4.63 -13.00 -5.94
CA LYS A 128 -4.63 -13.83 -4.72
C LYS A 128 -5.07 -13.02 -3.50
N TRP A 129 -5.96 -13.58 -2.68
CA TRP A 129 -6.28 -13.04 -1.35
C TRP A 129 -5.32 -13.62 -0.29
N SER A 130 -4.35 -12.81 0.14
CA SER A 130 -3.34 -13.23 1.12
C SER A 130 -3.84 -13.07 2.55
N HIS A 131 -3.60 -14.08 3.40
CA HIS A 131 -4.00 -14.10 4.80
C HIS A 131 -3.19 -15.15 5.57
N ARG A 132 -3.17 -15.03 6.91
CA ARG A 132 -2.76 -16.11 7.82
C ARG A 132 -3.90 -16.42 8.78
N LEU A 133 -3.80 -17.58 9.44
CA LEU A 133 -4.77 -18.04 10.43
C LEU A 133 -5.08 -16.91 11.45
N GLY A 134 -6.37 -16.57 11.55
CA GLY A 134 -6.91 -15.61 12.52
C GLY A 134 -6.74 -14.13 12.18
N GLU A 135 -6.06 -13.81 11.06
CA GLU A 135 -5.81 -12.41 10.69
C GLU A 135 -6.93 -11.77 9.87
N CYS A 136 -7.72 -12.56 9.14
CA CYS A 136 -8.80 -12.06 8.29
C CYS A 136 -10.12 -12.73 8.62
N LEU A 137 -11.18 -11.94 8.71
CA LEU A 137 -12.55 -12.43 8.65
C LEU A 137 -12.87 -12.72 7.17
N MET A 138 -13.09 -13.99 6.84
CA MET A 138 -13.36 -14.43 5.47
C MET A 138 -14.63 -15.27 5.44
N PHE A 139 -15.57 -14.85 4.60
CA PHE A 139 -16.81 -15.58 4.40
C PHE A 139 -17.42 -15.31 3.03
N SER A 140 -18.27 -16.22 2.60
CA SER A 140 -19.09 -16.04 1.41
C SER A 140 -20.50 -16.47 1.68
N PHE A 141 -21.48 -15.82 1.06
CA PHE A 141 -22.88 -16.21 1.17
C PHE A 141 -23.61 -16.13 -0.17
N GLY A 142 -24.66 -16.93 -0.31
CA GLY A 142 -25.51 -16.93 -1.50
C GLY A 142 -26.73 -16.03 -1.32
N TRP A 143 -27.07 -15.27 -2.36
CA TRP A 143 -28.30 -14.48 -2.42
C TRP A 143 -28.99 -14.69 -3.76
N VAL A 144 -30.31 -14.91 -3.74
CA VAL A 144 -31.07 -15.27 -4.95
C VAL A 144 -31.86 -14.04 -5.39
N PHE A 145 -31.71 -13.70 -6.67
CA PHE A 145 -32.43 -12.63 -7.32
C PHE A 145 -33.35 -13.19 -8.40
N ASP A 146 -34.56 -12.67 -8.46
CA ASP A 146 -35.47 -12.84 -9.58
C ASP A 146 -35.22 -11.74 -10.63
N ARG A 147 -33.95 -11.60 -11.02
CA ARG A 147 -33.47 -10.63 -12.00
C ARG A 147 -32.35 -11.25 -12.83
N PRO A 148 -32.20 -10.89 -14.10
CA PRO A 148 -31.09 -11.36 -14.91
C PRO A 148 -29.76 -10.74 -14.47
N GLN A 149 -28.66 -11.48 -14.72
CA GLN A 149 -27.31 -11.09 -14.29
C GLN A 149 -26.90 -9.67 -14.71
N TYR A 150 -27.29 -9.21 -15.91
CA TYR A 150 -26.88 -7.90 -16.42
C TYR A 150 -27.47 -6.73 -15.60
N GLU A 151 -28.54 -6.94 -14.84
CA GLU A 151 -29.13 -5.92 -13.95
C GLU A 151 -28.44 -5.85 -12.58
N LEU A 152 -27.57 -6.81 -12.27
CA LEU A 152 -26.89 -6.92 -10.97
C LEU A 152 -25.51 -6.24 -10.98
N GLY A 153 -25.18 -5.43 -11.99
CA GLY A 153 -23.88 -4.76 -12.11
C GLY A 153 -23.53 -3.87 -10.91
N SER A 154 -24.55 -3.30 -10.27
CA SER A 154 -24.44 -2.47 -9.06
C SER A 154 -24.43 -3.25 -7.75
N LEU A 155 -24.52 -4.58 -7.76
CA LEU A 155 -24.56 -5.37 -6.53
C LEU A 155 -23.26 -5.24 -5.71
N SER A 156 -22.12 -5.05 -6.38
CA SER A 156 -20.83 -4.89 -5.69
C SER A 156 -20.70 -3.60 -4.88
N PRO A 157 -21.00 -2.41 -5.44
CA PRO A 157 -21.04 -1.18 -4.65
C PRO A 157 -22.12 -1.21 -3.55
N VAL A 158 -23.24 -1.89 -3.76
CA VAL A 158 -24.29 -2.10 -2.74
C VAL A 158 -23.77 -2.93 -1.56
N ALA A 159 -23.08 -4.03 -1.83
CA ALA A 159 -22.45 -4.83 -0.77
C ALA A 159 -21.39 -4.02 -0.01
N ALA A 160 -20.64 -3.14 -0.69
CA ALA A 160 -19.68 -2.24 -0.03
C ALA A 160 -20.36 -1.23 0.89
N VAL A 161 -21.53 -0.69 0.51
CA VAL A 161 -22.35 0.18 1.37
C VAL A 161 -22.79 -0.57 2.62
N ALA A 162 -23.32 -1.79 2.49
CA ALA A 162 -23.72 -2.60 3.63
C ALA A 162 -22.55 -2.85 4.61
N CYS A 163 -21.38 -3.23 4.09
CA CYS A 163 -20.18 -3.42 4.91
C CYS A 163 -19.76 -2.13 5.61
N ARG A 164 -19.79 -0.99 4.91
CA ARG A 164 -19.48 0.31 5.51
C ARG A 164 -20.46 0.67 6.63
N ARG A 165 -21.77 0.48 6.43
CA ARG A 165 -22.78 0.72 7.47
C ARG A 165 -22.49 -0.09 8.72
N ALA A 166 -22.19 -1.38 8.56
CA ALA A 166 -21.84 -2.26 9.67
C ALA A 166 -20.59 -1.76 10.42
N LEU A 167 -19.52 -1.43 9.69
CA LEU A 167 -18.30 -0.88 10.29
C LEU A 167 -18.54 0.47 10.98
N SER A 168 -19.40 1.32 10.42
CA SER A 168 -19.79 2.60 10.99
C SER A 168 -20.64 2.45 12.27
N ARG A 169 -21.49 1.42 12.38
CA ARG A 169 -22.19 1.08 13.65
C ARG A 169 -21.22 0.67 14.75
N LEU A 170 -20.14 -0.01 14.37
CA LEU A 170 -19.01 -0.29 15.26
C LEU A 170 -18.10 0.93 15.45
N GLY A 171 -18.48 2.08 14.86
CA GLY A 171 -17.84 3.37 14.94
C GLY A 171 -16.46 3.45 14.30
N LEU A 172 -16.27 2.66 13.25
CA LEU A 172 -15.11 2.71 12.38
C LEU A 172 -15.46 3.54 11.15
N ASP A 173 -14.66 4.58 10.91
CA ASP A 173 -14.81 5.39 9.70
C ASP A 173 -14.05 4.73 8.55
N VAL A 174 -14.81 4.23 7.57
CA VAL A 174 -14.32 3.47 6.44
C VAL A 174 -14.90 4.04 5.17
N GLN A 175 -14.04 4.18 4.17
CA GLN A 175 -14.40 4.68 2.84
C GLN A 175 -14.48 3.51 1.85
N ILE A 176 -15.09 3.77 0.70
CA ILE A 176 -15.19 2.80 -0.39
C ILE A 176 -14.29 3.26 -1.53
N LYS A 177 -13.38 2.41 -1.97
CA LYS A 177 -12.65 2.57 -3.23
C LYS A 177 -13.44 1.85 -4.31
N TRP A 178 -13.81 2.57 -5.37
CA TRP A 178 -14.62 2.00 -6.45
C TRP A 178 -13.94 0.76 -7.07
N PRO A 179 -14.72 -0.28 -7.39
CA PRO A 179 -16.17 -0.40 -7.15
C PRO A 179 -16.52 -0.88 -5.75
N ASN A 180 -15.62 -1.54 -5.03
CA ASN A 180 -16.02 -2.43 -3.95
C ASN A 180 -14.96 -2.75 -2.88
N ASP A 181 -13.86 -2.00 -2.84
CA ASP A 181 -12.84 -2.17 -1.82
C ASP A 181 -13.14 -1.29 -0.61
N LEU A 182 -13.01 -1.84 0.60
CA LEU A 182 -13.12 -1.10 1.85
C LEU A 182 -11.73 -0.57 2.21
N VAL A 183 -11.62 0.73 2.47
CA VAL A 183 -10.33 1.40 2.63
C VAL A 183 -10.36 2.43 3.76
N VAL A 184 -9.19 2.68 4.35
CA VAL A 184 -8.95 3.80 5.28
C VAL A 184 -7.76 4.59 4.75
N GLY A 185 -8.02 5.81 4.28
CA GLY A 185 -7.02 6.56 3.53
C GLY A 185 -6.55 5.79 2.29
N ARG A 186 -5.26 5.47 2.22
CA ARG A 186 -4.69 4.68 1.11
C ARG A 186 -4.75 3.17 1.35
N ASP A 187 -4.99 2.76 2.59
CA ASP A 187 -4.81 1.39 3.03
C ASP A 187 -6.07 0.56 2.84
N LYS A 188 -5.91 -0.68 2.35
CA LYS A 188 -7.00 -1.61 2.12
C LYS A 188 -7.37 -2.34 3.41
N LEU A 189 -8.62 -2.18 3.83
CA LEU A 189 -9.22 -2.90 4.95
C LEU A 189 -9.86 -4.21 4.51
N GLY A 190 -10.52 -4.23 3.35
CA GLY A 190 -11.26 -5.39 2.90
C GLY A 190 -11.58 -5.32 1.42
N GLY A 191 -12.03 -6.45 0.87
CA GLY A 191 -12.44 -6.57 -0.53
C GLY A 191 -13.66 -7.45 -0.67
N ILE A 192 -14.43 -7.18 -1.72
CA ILE A 192 -15.64 -7.92 -2.06
C ILE A 192 -15.43 -8.57 -3.43
N LEU A 193 -15.82 -9.82 -3.56
CA LEU A 193 -15.85 -10.56 -4.82
C LEU A 193 -17.24 -11.14 -5.03
N ILE A 194 -17.89 -10.75 -6.12
CA ILE A 194 -19.20 -11.28 -6.48
C ILE A 194 -19.06 -12.12 -7.73
N GLU A 195 -19.54 -13.35 -7.64
CA GLU A 195 -19.69 -14.28 -8.75
C GLU A 195 -21.18 -14.64 -8.87
N THR A 196 -21.64 -15.01 -10.06
CA THR A 196 -23.06 -15.32 -10.28
C THR A 196 -23.23 -16.63 -11.02
N VAL A 197 -24.26 -17.37 -10.65
CA VAL A 197 -24.71 -18.60 -11.34
C VAL A 197 -26.17 -18.43 -11.71
N ARG A 198 -26.54 -18.83 -12.93
CA ARG A 198 -27.94 -18.87 -13.36
C ARG A 198 -28.43 -20.32 -13.30
N THR A 199 -29.39 -20.58 -12.42
CA THR A 199 -29.97 -21.92 -12.19
C THR A 199 -31.47 -21.77 -11.96
N GLY A 200 -32.28 -22.60 -12.61
CA GLY A 200 -33.74 -22.62 -12.39
C GLY A 200 -34.43 -21.28 -12.69
N GLY A 201 -34.00 -20.56 -13.73
CA GLY A 201 -34.55 -19.27 -14.14
C GLY A 201 -34.08 -18.07 -13.29
N LYS A 202 -33.60 -18.30 -12.07
CA LYS A 202 -33.12 -17.26 -11.14
C LYS A 202 -31.61 -17.04 -11.26
N THR A 203 -31.13 -15.90 -10.77
CA THR A 203 -29.70 -15.62 -10.63
C THR A 203 -29.29 -15.68 -9.17
N VAL A 204 -28.34 -16.58 -8.86
CA VAL A 204 -27.72 -16.68 -7.54
C VAL A 204 -26.43 -15.87 -7.56
N ALA A 205 -26.36 -14.83 -6.73
CA ALA A 205 -25.13 -14.10 -6.46
C ALA A 205 -24.40 -14.72 -5.28
N VAL A 206 -23.13 -15.05 -5.46
CA VAL A 206 -22.21 -15.51 -4.42
C VAL A 206 -21.32 -14.33 -4.04
N VAL A 207 -21.53 -13.81 -2.83
CA VAL A 207 -20.86 -12.61 -2.33
C VAL A 207 -19.79 -13.05 -1.34
N GLY A 208 -18.53 -13.00 -1.77
CA GLY A 208 -17.36 -13.23 -0.93
C GLY A 208 -16.82 -11.94 -0.34
N ILE A 209 -16.61 -11.93 0.97
CA ILE A 209 -16.12 -10.79 1.72
C ILE A 209 -14.90 -11.21 2.54
N GLY A 210 -13.79 -10.52 2.30
CA GLY A 210 -12.57 -10.64 3.09
C GLY A 210 -12.27 -9.31 3.79
N ILE A 211 -12.16 -9.32 5.11
CA ILE A 211 -11.82 -8.15 5.92
C ILE A 211 -10.59 -8.46 6.75
N ASN A 212 -9.57 -7.61 6.67
CA ASN A 212 -8.41 -7.67 7.53
C ASN A 212 -8.84 -7.33 8.97
N PHE A 213 -8.85 -8.33 9.83
CA PHE A 213 -9.23 -8.16 11.23
C PHE A 213 -8.02 -7.76 12.08
N VAL A 214 -6.90 -8.45 11.87
CA VAL A 214 -5.57 -8.12 12.38
C VAL A 214 -4.70 -7.64 11.22
N LEU A 215 -3.86 -6.65 11.46
CA LEU A 215 -2.96 -6.09 10.44
C LEU A 215 -2.06 -7.18 9.82
N PRO A 216 -2.21 -7.51 8.54
CA PRO A 216 -1.35 -8.47 7.87
C PRO A 216 0.03 -7.85 7.64
N LYS A 217 1.06 -8.40 8.31
CA LYS A 217 2.43 -7.85 8.24
C LYS A 217 3.10 -7.97 6.86
N GLU A 218 2.58 -8.84 6.01
CA GLU A 218 3.16 -9.20 4.72
C GLU A 218 2.42 -8.54 3.53
N VAL A 219 1.42 -7.69 3.82
CA VAL A 219 0.65 -6.98 2.79
C VAL A 219 0.93 -5.49 2.93
N GLU A 220 1.50 -4.90 1.89
CA GLU A 220 1.72 -3.46 1.81
C GLU A 220 0.39 -2.71 1.70
N ASN A 221 0.32 -1.49 2.24
CA ASN A 221 -0.86 -0.62 2.24
C ASN A 221 -2.13 -1.34 2.76
N ALA A 222 -2.02 -2.01 3.91
CA ALA A 222 -3.13 -2.71 4.55
C ALA A 222 -3.58 -1.97 5.81
N ALA A 223 -4.89 -1.92 6.02
CA ALA A 223 -5.52 -1.50 7.27
C ALA A 223 -6.15 -2.73 7.94
N SER A 224 -6.45 -2.64 9.23
CA SER A 224 -7.18 -3.70 9.95
C SER A 224 -8.20 -3.14 10.92
N VAL A 225 -9.24 -3.94 11.19
CA VAL A 225 -10.27 -3.59 12.19
C VAL A 225 -9.62 -3.31 13.55
N GLN A 226 -8.71 -4.16 14.01
CA GLN A 226 -8.03 -3.96 15.30
C GLN A 226 -7.22 -2.68 15.36
N SER A 227 -6.46 -2.33 14.32
CA SER A 227 -5.70 -1.08 14.31
C SER A 227 -6.62 0.15 14.40
N LEU A 228 -7.79 0.09 13.78
CA LEU A 228 -8.75 1.20 13.82
C LEU A 228 -9.39 1.35 15.20
N PHE A 229 -9.74 0.25 15.87
CA PHE A 229 -10.24 0.28 17.26
C PHE A 229 -9.21 0.90 18.22
N GLN A 230 -7.91 0.61 18.04
CA GLN A 230 -6.83 1.16 18.85
C GLN A 230 -6.65 2.67 18.63
N THR A 231 -6.65 3.12 17.36
CA THR A 231 -6.47 4.54 17.01
C THR A 231 -7.67 5.41 17.40
N ALA A 232 -8.89 4.85 17.40
CA ALA A 232 -10.11 5.56 17.78
C ALA A 232 -10.23 5.89 19.28
N SER A 233 -9.17 5.69 20.08
CA SER A 233 -9.16 5.92 21.55
C SER A 233 -10.25 5.15 22.31
N ARG A 234 -10.74 4.04 21.74
CA ARG A 234 -11.80 3.23 22.35
C ARG A 234 -11.19 2.28 23.36
N ARG A 235 -11.73 2.28 24.58
CA ARG A 235 -11.44 1.25 25.59
C ARG A 235 -12.11 -0.05 25.15
N GLY A 236 -11.39 -0.93 24.46
CA GLY A 236 -11.89 -2.24 24.08
C GLY A 236 -11.12 -2.87 22.93
N ASN A 237 -11.35 -4.16 22.73
CA ASN A 237 -10.86 -4.93 21.60
C ASN A 237 -11.99 -5.15 20.60
N ALA A 238 -11.66 -5.25 19.31
CA ALA A 238 -12.63 -5.67 18.31
C ALA A 238 -13.02 -7.13 18.53
N ASP A 239 -14.30 -7.46 18.36
CA ASP A 239 -14.82 -8.81 18.40
C ASP A 239 -15.26 -9.24 16.99
N ALA A 240 -14.73 -10.37 16.52
CA ALA A 240 -14.98 -10.88 15.18
C ALA A 240 -16.43 -11.40 15.02
N ALA A 241 -17.03 -11.95 16.08
CA ALA A 241 -18.42 -12.41 16.07
C ALA A 241 -19.39 -11.23 16.01
N VAL A 242 -19.16 -10.20 16.83
CA VAL A 242 -19.95 -8.96 16.77
C VAL A 242 -19.83 -8.29 15.39
N LEU A 243 -18.63 -8.28 14.82
CA LEU A 243 -18.41 -7.77 13.45
C LEU A 243 -19.19 -8.57 12.41
N LEU A 244 -19.10 -9.89 12.44
CA LEU A 244 -19.81 -10.75 11.48
C LEU A 244 -21.34 -10.60 11.62
N GLU A 245 -21.87 -10.62 12.84
CA GLU A 245 -23.31 -10.44 13.10
C GLU A 245 -23.79 -9.08 12.57
N THR A 246 -23.06 -8.01 12.86
CA THR A 246 -23.42 -6.66 12.38
C THR A 246 -23.36 -6.57 10.85
N LEU A 247 -22.38 -7.24 10.21
CA LEU A 247 -22.29 -7.33 8.75
C LEU A 247 -23.51 -8.06 8.16
N LEU A 248 -23.88 -9.20 8.71
CA LEU A 248 -24.99 -10.00 8.19
C LEU A 248 -26.34 -9.27 8.29
N VAL A 249 -26.59 -8.59 9.42
CA VAL A 249 -27.81 -7.79 9.61
C VAL A 249 -27.89 -6.65 8.58
N GLU A 250 -26.79 -5.93 8.33
CA GLU A 250 -26.76 -4.86 7.33
C GLU A 250 -26.86 -5.40 5.90
N LEU A 251 -26.18 -6.50 5.59
CA LEU A 251 -26.24 -7.14 4.28
C LEU A 251 -27.66 -7.62 3.97
N ASP A 252 -28.35 -8.25 4.91
CA ASP A 252 -29.74 -8.68 4.73
C ASP A 252 -30.67 -7.50 4.38
N ALA A 253 -30.64 -6.45 5.20
CA ALA A 253 -31.47 -5.27 5.02
C ALA A 253 -31.20 -4.57 3.68
N VAL A 254 -29.92 -4.37 3.34
CA VAL A 254 -29.50 -3.69 2.10
C VAL A 254 -29.83 -4.53 0.86
N LEU A 255 -29.63 -5.85 0.89
CA LEU A 255 -29.90 -6.71 -0.25
C LEU A 255 -31.41 -6.87 -0.51
N LEU A 256 -32.24 -6.87 0.55
CA LEU A 256 -33.69 -6.81 0.41
C LEU A 256 -34.16 -5.51 -0.24
N GLN A 257 -33.59 -4.36 0.17
CA GLN A 257 -33.90 -3.07 -0.46
C GLN A 257 -33.41 -3.02 -1.91
N TYR A 258 -32.20 -3.48 -2.19
CA TYR A 258 -31.66 -3.55 -3.55
C TYR A 258 -32.51 -4.42 -4.48
N ALA A 259 -33.02 -5.55 -3.99
CA ALA A 259 -33.90 -6.43 -4.76
C ALA A 259 -35.22 -5.76 -5.17
N ARG A 260 -35.69 -4.75 -4.41
CA ARG A 260 -36.88 -3.96 -4.74
C ARG A 260 -36.54 -2.75 -5.61
N ASP A 261 -35.61 -1.93 -5.14
CA ASP A 261 -35.45 -0.56 -5.61
C ASP A 261 -34.22 -0.37 -6.53
N GLY A 262 -33.40 -1.42 -6.70
CA GLY A 262 -32.12 -1.33 -7.40
C GLY A 262 -31.12 -0.45 -6.65
N PHE A 263 -30.18 0.16 -7.39
CA PHE A 263 -29.08 0.93 -6.78
C PHE A 263 -29.42 2.40 -6.46
N ALA A 264 -30.48 2.94 -7.06
CA ALA A 264 -30.82 4.37 -6.95
C ALA A 264 -30.86 4.91 -5.50
N PRO A 265 -31.43 4.21 -4.51
CA PRO A 265 -31.45 4.69 -3.12
C PRO A 265 -30.08 4.80 -2.46
N PHE A 266 -29.08 4.07 -2.97
CA PHE A 266 -27.74 3.98 -2.40
C PHE A 266 -26.73 4.92 -3.05
N VAL A 267 -27.08 5.57 -4.16
CA VAL A 267 -26.14 6.41 -4.94
C VAL A 267 -25.56 7.53 -4.08
N ALA A 268 -26.40 8.28 -3.36
CA ALA A 268 -25.95 9.41 -2.55
C ALA A 268 -25.01 8.96 -1.42
N GLU A 269 -25.37 7.88 -0.71
CA GLU A 269 -24.54 7.30 0.35
C GLU A 269 -23.22 6.76 -0.20
N TYR A 270 -23.26 6.04 -1.32
CA TYR A 270 -22.08 5.52 -1.97
C TYR A 270 -21.14 6.65 -2.39
N GLN A 271 -21.67 7.72 -3.00
CA GLN A 271 -20.87 8.87 -3.41
C GLN A 271 -20.24 9.58 -2.21
N ALA A 272 -20.97 9.78 -1.12
CA ALA A 272 -20.44 10.35 0.11
C ALA A 272 -19.34 9.48 0.73
N ALA A 273 -19.45 8.15 0.57
CA ALA A 273 -18.45 7.19 1.05
C ALA A 273 -17.29 6.95 0.08
N ASN A 274 -17.39 7.40 -1.18
CA ASN A 274 -16.41 7.11 -2.21
C ASN A 274 -15.11 7.89 -1.92
N ARG A 275 -14.06 7.17 -1.55
CA ARG A 275 -12.74 7.73 -1.22
C ARG A 275 -12.24 8.65 -2.34
N ASP A 276 -12.51 8.29 -3.58
CA ASP A 276 -11.92 8.91 -4.77
C ASP A 276 -12.80 10.00 -5.38
N HIS A 277 -13.98 10.29 -4.82
CA HIS A 277 -14.87 11.31 -5.35
C HIS A 277 -14.17 12.69 -5.44
N GLY A 278 -14.28 13.32 -6.62
CA GLY A 278 -13.63 14.60 -6.91
C GLY A 278 -12.12 14.55 -7.10
N LYS A 279 -11.47 13.38 -7.02
CA LYS A 279 -10.02 13.22 -7.14
C LYS A 279 -9.60 12.75 -8.52
N ALA A 280 -8.38 13.11 -8.92
CA ALA A 280 -7.73 12.60 -10.12
C ALA A 280 -7.31 11.14 -9.91
N VAL A 281 -7.69 10.27 -10.83
CA VAL A 281 -7.43 8.84 -10.80
C VAL A 281 -6.89 8.35 -12.13
N LEU A 282 -6.18 7.23 -12.06
CA LEU A 282 -5.77 6.44 -13.21
C LEU A 282 -6.69 5.23 -13.29
N LEU A 283 -7.32 5.04 -14.45
CA LEU A 283 -8.02 3.80 -14.74
C LEU A 283 -7.01 2.75 -15.21
N LEU A 284 -6.96 1.63 -14.50
CA LEU A 284 -6.12 0.49 -14.79
C LEU A 284 -6.93 -0.68 -15.37
N ARG A 285 -6.43 -1.29 -16.43
CA ARG A 285 -6.85 -2.61 -16.93
C ARG A 285 -5.61 -3.48 -17.10
N ASP A 286 -5.64 -4.66 -16.50
CA ASP A 286 -4.53 -5.62 -16.53
C ASP A 286 -3.18 -5.03 -16.05
N GLY A 287 -3.24 -4.04 -15.14
CA GLY A 287 -2.08 -3.34 -14.61
C GLY A 287 -1.62 -2.12 -15.45
N GLU A 288 -2.14 -1.96 -16.66
CA GLU A 288 -1.81 -0.86 -17.55
C GLU A 288 -2.77 0.32 -17.38
N THR A 289 -2.23 1.54 -17.49
CA THR A 289 -3.04 2.76 -17.45
C THR A 289 -3.76 2.97 -18.77
N VAL A 290 -5.09 2.89 -18.77
CA VAL A 290 -5.92 3.06 -19.96
C VAL A 290 -6.18 4.54 -20.23
N PHE A 291 -6.64 5.28 -19.22
CA PHE A 291 -6.80 6.73 -19.27
C PHE A 291 -6.82 7.36 -17.87
N GLU A 292 -6.62 8.67 -17.83
CA GLU A 292 -6.64 9.49 -16.62
C GLU A 292 -7.89 10.38 -16.60
N GLY A 293 -8.47 10.58 -15.42
CA GLY A 293 -9.59 11.50 -15.25
C GLY A 293 -9.91 11.81 -13.80
N THR A 294 -10.84 12.74 -13.58
CA THR A 294 -11.37 13.06 -12.25
C THR A 294 -12.65 12.29 -11.99
N VAL A 295 -12.75 11.62 -10.85
CA VAL A 295 -13.98 10.89 -10.48
C VAL A 295 -15.11 11.88 -10.22
N LYS A 296 -16.19 11.75 -10.99
CA LYS A 296 -17.44 12.52 -10.80
C LYS A 296 -18.51 11.77 -10.02
N GLY A 297 -18.29 10.49 -9.75
CA GLY A 297 -19.21 9.64 -8.98
C GLY A 297 -19.63 8.41 -9.77
N VAL A 298 -20.78 7.84 -9.39
CA VAL A 298 -21.40 6.69 -10.06
C VAL A 298 -22.84 7.03 -10.41
N ASP A 299 -23.37 6.44 -11.48
CA ASP A 299 -24.80 6.54 -11.83
C ASP A 299 -25.66 5.49 -11.14
N GLY A 300 -26.96 5.47 -11.47
CA GLY A 300 -27.95 4.53 -10.94
C GLY A 300 -27.72 3.06 -11.32
N GLN A 301 -26.71 2.75 -12.14
CA GLN A 301 -26.27 1.39 -12.44
C GLN A 301 -24.91 1.05 -11.78
N GLY A 302 -24.35 1.96 -10.99
CA GLY A 302 -23.04 1.78 -10.33
C GLY A 302 -21.84 2.01 -11.27
N VAL A 303 -22.09 2.52 -12.48
CA VAL A 303 -21.06 2.79 -13.48
C VAL A 303 -20.34 4.07 -13.08
N LEU A 304 -19.00 4.01 -13.05
CA LEU A 304 -18.14 5.13 -12.67
C LEU A 304 -18.10 6.18 -13.79
N HIS A 305 -18.28 7.45 -13.44
CA HIS A 305 -18.14 8.58 -14.35
C HIS A 305 -16.82 9.27 -14.09
N LEU A 306 -15.98 9.36 -15.12
CA LEU A 306 -14.72 10.10 -15.11
C LEU A 306 -14.82 11.32 -16.03
N GLU A 307 -14.28 12.45 -15.58
CA GLU A 307 -14.02 13.60 -16.44
C GLU A 307 -12.58 13.51 -16.94
N THR A 308 -12.39 13.28 -18.24
CA THR A 308 -11.07 13.19 -18.88
C THR A 308 -10.82 14.40 -19.78
N ALA A 309 -9.62 14.52 -20.36
CA ALA A 309 -9.31 15.57 -21.34
C ALA A 309 -10.17 15.48 -22.61
N GLU A 310 -10.73 14.31 -22.90
CA GLU A 310 -11.62 14.04 -24.04
C GLU A 310 -13.11 14.20 -23.66
N GLY A 311 -13.39 14.63 -22.43
CA GLY A 311 -14.73 14.81 -21.88
C GLY A 311 -15.17 13.67 -20.96
N LYS A 312 -16.49 13.52 -20.78
CA LYS A 312 -17.08 12.57 -19.84
C LYS A 312 -16.98 11.13 -20.35
N GLN A 313 -16.37 10.25 -19.54
CA GLN A 313 -16.21 8.82 -19.82
C GLN A 313 -16.94 7.97 -18.78
N THR A 314 -17.52 6.84 -19.22
CA THR A 314 -18.23 5.89 -18.36
C THR A 314 -17.47 4.57 -18.26
N VAL A 315 -17.25 4.08 -17.03
CA VAL A 315 -16.47 2.87 -16.76
C VAL A 315 -17.31 1.86 -16.00
N VAL A 316 -17.62 0.75 -16.66
CA VAL A 316 -18.44 -0.35 -16.10
C VAL A 316 -17.59 -1.33 -15.29
N SER A 317 -16.31 -1.49 -15.66
CA SER A 317 -15.37 -2.38 -14.98
C SER A 317 -13.93 -1.90 -15.17
N GLY A 318 -13.12 -2.13 -14.14
CA GLY A 318 -11.71 -1.77 -14.08
C GLY A 318 -11.22 -1.69 -12.62
N GLU A 319 -10.00 -1.21 -12.47
CA GLU A 319 -9.46 -0.75 -11.20
C GLU A 319 -9.12 0.73 -11.32
N ILE A 320 -9.50 1.53 -10.33
CA ILE A 320 -8.96 2.87 -10.22
C ILE A 320 -7.83 2.89 -9.21
N SER A 321 -6.76 3.60 -9.52
CA SER A 321 -5.81 4.04 -8.51
C SER A 321 -5.96 5.53 -8.38
N LEU A 322 -5.88 6.08 -7.16
CA LEU A 322 -5.56 7.49 -7.03
C LEU A 322 -4.34 7.75 -7.89
N ARG A 323 -4.38 8.85 -8.64
CA ARG A 323 -3.17 9.37 -9.23
C ARG A 323 -2.24 9.59 -8.05
N SER A 324 -1.17 8.81 -7.97
CA SER A 324 -0.12 9.14 -7.03
C SER A 324 0.26 10.57 -7.39
N ASP A 325 0.15 11.42 -6.41
CA ASP A 325 0.76 12.74 -6.40
C ASP A 325 2.31 12.62 -6.60
N ASP A 326 2.81 11.38 -6.56
CA ASP A 326 4.15 10.90 -6.92
C ASP A 326 4.31 10.47 -8.40
N ARG A 327 3.31 10.62 -9.28
CA ARG A 327 3.53 10.45 -10.72
C ARG A 327 3.82 11.79 -11.36
N PRO A 328 4.89 11.85 -12.16
CA PRO A 328 5.27 13.09 -12.79
C PRO A 328 4.21 13.70 -13.69
N VAL A 329 4.22 15.03 -13.81
CA VAL A 329 3.51 15.72 -14.90
C VAL A 329 3.99 15.15 -16.25
N SER A 330 3.07 14.70 -17.09
CA SER A 330 3.36 14.17 -18.43
C SER A 330 4.02 15.23 -19.31
N VAL A 331 5.10 14.87 -20.00
CA VAL A 331 5.70 15.70 -21.05
C VAL A 331 4.88 15.48 -22.33
N PRO A 332 4.66 16.51 -23.18
CA PRO A 332 4.07 16.31 -24.50
C PRO A 332 4.80 15.19 -25.27
N LYS A 333 4.03 14.27 -25.86
CA LYS A 333 4.58 13.18 -26.68
C LYS A 333 5.29 13.77 -27.90
N ARG A 334 6.56 13.42 -28.11
CA ARG A 334 7.29 13.69 -29.35
C ARG A 334 6.78 12.82 -30.49
N ARG A 335 6.98 13.31 -31.72
CA ARG A 335 6.63 12.61 -32.97
C ARG A 335 7.71 11.62 -33.46
N ASP A 336 8.90 11.61 -32.86
CA ASP A 336 9.99 10.70 -33.24
C ASP A 336 10.43 9.76 -32.09
N SER A 337 10.75 8.53 -32.47
CA SER A 337 11.04 7.37 -31.62
C SER A 337 12.41 7.43 -30.93
N GLU A 338 12.67 8.45 -30.11
CA GLU A 338 13.91 8.53 -29.35
C GLU A 338 13.85 7.62 -28.10
N ARG A 339 14.81 6.69 -28.01
CA ARG A 339 14.98 5.77 -26.90
C ARG A 339 16.21 6.18 -26.09
N PHE A 340 16.09 6.23 -24.77
CA PHE A 340 17.19 6.56 -23.87
C PHE A 340 17.40 5.48 -22.82
N LEU A 341 18.66 5.27 -22.46
CA LEU A 341 19.03 4.62 -21.21
C LEU A 341 19.59 5.69 -20.27
N LEU A 342 18.84 6.00 -19.21
CA LEU A 342 19.21 6.98 -18.21
C LEU A 342 19.94 6.32 -17.05
N LEU A 343 21.07 6.88 -16.59
CA LEU A 343 21.92 6.32 -15.55
C LEU A 343 22.08 7.24 -14.34
N ASP A 344 21.85 6.72 -13.13
CA ASP A 344 22.17 7.35 -11.85
C ASP A 344 23.33 6.58 -11.19
N GLY A 345 24.54 7.13 -11.36
CA GLY A 345 25.79 6.59 -10.87
C GLY A 345 26.09 7.03 -9.43
N GLY A 346 25.37 6.46 -8.47
CA GLY A 346 25.57 6.70 -7.05
C GLY A 346 26.83 6.02 -6.48
N ASN A 347 27.18 6.32 -5.23
CA ASN A 347 28.39 5.74 -4.63
C ASN A 347 28.31 4.24 -4.34
N SER A 348 27.13 3.70 -3.99
CA SER A 348 27.01 2.29 -3.59
C SER A 348 26.43 1.39 -4.68
N ARG A 349 25.58 1.94 -5.56
CA ARG A 349 24.85 1.20 -6.59
C ARG A 349 24.68 2.08 -7.82
N LEU A 350 24.56 1.45 -8.97
CA LEU A 350 24.06 2.07 -10.19
C LEU A 350 22.54 1.83 -10.24
N LYS A 351 21.79 2.86 -10.61
CA LYS A 351 20.40 2.74 -11.05
C LYS A 351 20.29 3.13 -12.51
N TRP A 352 19.38 2.52 -13.25
CA TRP A 352 19.12 2.89 -14.64
C TRP A 352 17.64 2.82 -14.97
N ALA A 353 17.24 3.56 -16.00
CA ALA A 353 15.89 3.49 -16.54
C ALA A 353 15.91 3.56 -18.07
N TRP A 354 15.13 2.69 -18.69
CA TRP A 354 14.80 2.76 -20.10
C TRP A 354 13.65 3.76 -20.29
N VAL A 355 13.85 4.70 -21.21
CA VAL A 355 12.88 5.73 -21.57
C VAL A 355 12.55 5.58 -23.05
N GLU A 356 11.26 5.54 -23.34
CA GLU A 356 10.75 5.55 -24.72
C GLU A 356 9.67 6.62 -24.81
N ASN A 357 9.78 7.51 -25.80
CA ASN A 357 8.81 8.58 -26.03
C ASN A 357 8.51 9.42 -24.77
N GLY A 358 9.55 9.71 -23.98
CA GLY A 358 9.46 10.51 -22.74
C GLY A 358 8.81 9.79 -21.54
N THR A 359 8.59 8.47 -21.63
CA THR A 359 7.96 7.65 -20.58
C THR A 359 8.92 6.56 -20.11
N PHE A 360 8.92 6.25 -18.81
CA PHE A 360 9.68 5.12 -18.27
C PHE A 360 9.07 3.79 -18.70
N ALA A 361 9.90 2.93 -19.30
CA ALA A 361 9.55 1.55 -19.62
C ALA A 361 9.94 0.62 -18.45
N THR A 362 11.24 0.48 -18.19
CA THR A 362 11.77 -0.38 -17.13
C THR A 362 12.86 0.31 -16.33
N VAL A 363 12.84 0.14 -15.01
CA VAL A 363 13.85 0.70 -14.09
C VAL A 363 14.60 -0.46 -13.42
N GLY A 364 15.92 -0.43 -13.47
CA GLY A 364 16.80 -1.42 -12.87
C GLY A 364 17.77 -0.81 -11.86
N SER A 365 18.38 -1.66 -11.04
CA SER A 365 19.48 -1.25 -10.17
C SER A 365 20.39 -2.42 -9.81
N ALA A 366 21.68 -2.16 -9.66
CA ALA A 366 22.67 -3.17 -9.29
C ALA A 366 23.83 -2.58 -8.47
N PRO A 367 24.44 -3.36 -7.56
CA PRO A 367 25.69 -2.95 -6.93
C PRO A 367 26.85 -3.05 -7.93
N TYR A 368 27.84 -2.16 -7.85
CA TYR A 368 28.98 -2.14 -8.79
C TYR A 368 29.81 -3.44 -8.85
N ARG A 369 29.73 -4.28 -7.82
CA ARG A 369 30.39 -5.59 -7.79
C ARG A 369 29.79 -6.60 -8.79
N ASP A 370 28.57 -6.35 -9.26
CA ASP A 370 27.87 -7.19 -10.22
C ASP A 370 26.91 -6.33 -11.05
N LEU A 371 27.39 -5.91 -12.22
CA LEU A 371 26.59 -5.17 -13.21
C LEU A 371 26.08 -6.06 -14.35
N SER A 372 26.16 -7.39 -14.20
CA SER A 372 25.67 -8.32 -15.22
C SER A 372 24.18 -8.11 -15.60
N PRO A 373 23.26 -7.70 -14.69
CA PRO A 373 21.88 -7.41 -15.11
C PRO A 373 21.79 -6.24 -16.09
N LEU A 374 22.64 -5.21 -15.95
CA LEU A 374 22.69 -4.09 -16.89
C LEU A 374 23.18 -4.56 -18.26
N GLY A 375 24.26 -5.36 -18.29
CA GLY A 375 24.80 -5.90 -19.54
C GLY A 375 23.80 -6.79 -20.27
N ALA A 376 23.06 -7.63 -19.52
CA ALA A 376 22.01 -8.48 -20.08
C ALA A 376 20.84 -7.66 -20.66
N GLU A 377 20.33 -6.67 -19.91
CA GLU A 377 19.27 -5.78 -20.40
C GLU A 377 19.73 -4.97 -21.62
N TRP A 378 20.99 -4.54 -21.64
CA TRP A 378 21.57 -3.83 -22.78
C TRP A 378 21.63 -4.72 -24.02
N ALA A 379 22.15 -5.94 -23.89
CA ALA A 379 22.24 -6.89 -25.00
C ALA A 379 20.85 -7.25 -25.58
N GLU A 380 19.82 -7.29 -24.73
CA GLU A 380 18.45 -7.58 -25.14
C GLU A 380 17.75 -6.40 -25.83
N LYS A 381 17.90 -5.18 -25.28
CA LYS A 381 17.04 -4.04 -25.65
C LYS A 381 17.71 -2.99 -26.52
N ALA A 382 19.04 -2.95 -26.58
CA ALA A 382 19.76 -1.92 -27.28
C ALA A 382 19.66 -2.09 -28.81
N ASP A 383 19.43 -0.97 -29.49
CA ASP A 383 19.51 -0.87 -30.95
C ASP A 383 20.38 0.34 -31.35
N GLY A 384 20.45 0.68 -32.63
CA GLY A 384 21.22 1.84 -33.13
C GLY A 384 20.74 3.21 -32.61
N ASN A 385 19.51 3.31 -32.13
CA ASN A 385 18.84 4.58 -31.81
C ASN A 385 18.85 4.91 -30.31
N VAL A 386 19.36 4.01 -29.45
CA VAL A 386 19.44 4.25 -28.01
C VAL A 386 20.61 5.17 -27.65
N ARG A 387 20.29 6.34 -27.07
CA ARG A 387 21.25 7.25 -26.43
C ARG A 387 21.41 6.91 -24.94
N ILE A 388 22.64 6.96 -24.43
CA ILE A 388 22.92 6.71 -23.02
C ILE A 388 23.33 8.03 -22.35
N VAL A 389 22.53 8.48 -21.40
CA VAL A 389 22.75 9.73 -20.66
C VAL A 389 22.74 9.42 -19.17
N GLY A 390 23.64 10.01 -18.40
CA GLY A 390 23.66 9.76 -16.97
C GLY A 390 24.18 10.94 -16.18
N CYS A 391 24.02 10.87 -14.86
CA CYS A 391 24.84 11.64 -13.93
C CYS A 391 25.51 10.69 -12.96
N ALA A 392 26.72 11.04 -12.53
CA ALA A 392 27.49 10.20 -11.65
C ALA A 392 28.22 11.04 -10.61
N VAL A 393 28.12 10.60 -9.36
CA VAL A 393 28.93 11.04 -8.23
C VAL A 393 29.91 9.94 -7.78
N CYS A 394 29.85 8.78 -8.43
CA CYS A 394 30.84 7.73 -8.28
C CYS A 394 32.16 8.11 -8.96
N GLY A 395 33.27 7.63 -8.42
CA GLY A 395 34.60 7.85 -8.99
C GLY A 395 34.80 7.16 -10.35
N GLU A 396 35.84 7.58 -11.08
CA GLU A 396 36.13 7.15 -12.46
C GLU A 396 36.21 5.63 -12.64
N PHE A 397 36.74 4.90 -11.66
CA PHE A 397 36.78 3.44 -11.70
C PHE A 397 35.38 2.83 -11.90
N LYS A 398 34.38 3.32 -11.17
CA LYS A 398 33.00 2.83 -11.27
C LYS A 398 32.36 3.24 -12.59
N LYS A 399 32.64 4.44 -13.09
CA LYS A 399 32.18 4.86 -14.43
C LYS A 399 32.73 3.95 -15.52
N ALA A 400 34.01 3.56 -15.43
CA ALA A 400 34.64 2.62 -16.35
C ALA A 400 33.96 1.23 -16.32
N GLN A 401 33.61 0.72 -15.13
CA GLN A 401 32.86 -0.54 -15.01
C GLN A 401 31.49 -0.48 -15.70
N VAL A 402 30.79 0.66 -15.64
CA VAL A 402 29.52 0.84 -16.37
C VAL A 402 29.76 0.94 -17.88
N GLN A 403 30.79 1.67 -18.29
CA GLN A 403 31.17 1.83 -19.70
C GLN A 403 31.49 0.49 -20.37
N GLU A 404 32.11 -0.44 -19.64
CA GLU A 404 32.41 -1.80 -20.10
C GLU A 404 31.15 -2.62 -20.40
N GLN A 405 30.10 -2.49 -19.59
CA GLN A 405 28.84 -3.24 -19.78
C GLN A 405 28.05 -2.79 -21.02
N LEU A 406 28.14 -1.51 -21.38
CA LEU A 406 27.29 -0.93 -22.42
C LEU A 406 27.98 -0.83 -23.78
N ALA A 407 29.32 -0.86 -23.84
CA ALA A 407 30.11 -0.78 -25.08
C ALA A 407 29.70 0.36 -26.05
N ARG A 408 28.98 1.39 -25.55
CA ARG A 408 28.54 2.59 -26.25
C ARG A 408 28.81 3.79 -25.37
N LYS A 409 29.19 4.91 -25.99
CA LYS A 409 29.56 6.14 -25.28
C LYS A 409 28.43 6.59 -24.35
N ILE A 410 28.78 6.80 -23.08
CA ILE A 410 27.88 7.36 -22.07
C ILE A 410 28.12 8.87 -21.98
N GLU A 411 27.05 9.65 -22.08
CA GLU A 411 27.07 11.08 -21.83
C GLU A 411 26.81 11.37 -20.34
N TRP A 412 27.87 11.66 -19.58
CA TRP A 412 27.75 12.01 -18.16
C TRP A 412 27.55 13.52 -17.99
N LEU A 413 26.34 13.92 -17.64
CA LEU A 413 25.98 15.31 -17.42
C LEU A 413 26.43 15.80 -16.03
N PRO A 414 27.15 16.93 -15.95
CA PRO A 414 27.52 17.55 -14.69
C PRO A 414 26.40 18.42 -14.11
N SER A 415 26.62 18.94 -12.91
CA SER A 415 25.87 20.08 -12.40
C SER A 415 26.11 21.32 -13.27
N SER A 416 25.08 22.16 -13.45
CA SER A 416 25.18 23.42 -14.20
C SER A 416 24.80 24.63 -13.34
N ALA A 417 25.16 25.83 -13.81
CA ALA A 417 24.78 27.09 -13.17
C ALA A 417 23.28 27.40 -13.30
N GLN A 418 22.65 26.91 -14.36
CA GLN A 418 21.23 27.04 -14.62
C GLN A 418 20.74 25.90 -15.50
N ALA A 419 19.51 25.43 -15.28
CA ALA A 419 18.81 24.50 -16.17
C ALA A 419 17.31 24.52 -15.88
N LEU A 420 16.46 24.34 -16.91
CA LEU A 420 15.00 24.19 -16.75
C LEU A 420 14.33 25.30 -15.91
N GLY A 421 14.80 26.54 -16.05
CA GLY A 421 14.32 27.68 -15.26
C GLY A 421 14.78 27.68 -13.79
N ILE A 422 15.65 26.75 -13.38
CA ILE A 422 16.27 26.69 -12.05
C ILE A 422 17.68 27.26 -12.10
N ARG A 423 17.98 28.25 -11.27
CA ARG A 423 19.31 28.81 -11.05
C ARG A 423 19.99 28.13 -9.86
N ASN A 424 21.20 27.63 -10.08
CA ASN A 424 22.03 27.02 -9.06
C ASN A 424 22.81 28.09 -8.27
N HIS A 425 22.68 28.12 -6.94
CA HIS A 425 23.43 29.05 -6.09
C HIS A 425 24.74 28.48 -5.54
N TYR A 426 25.12 27.26 -5.93
CA TYR A 426 26.50 26.81 -5.70
C TYR A 426 27.47 27.76 -6.40
N ARG A 427 28.47 28.27 -5.65
CA ARG A 427 29.47 29.20 -6.18
C ARG A 427 30.25 28.60 -7.34
N HIS A 428 30.56 27.31 -7.21
CA HIS A 428 31.28 26.49 -8.18
C HIS A 428 30.40 25.29 -8.53
N PRO A 429 29.52 25.39 -9.55
CA PRO A 429 28.62 24.30 -9.93
C PRO A 429 29.33 22.98 -10.22
N GLU A 430 30.58 23.00 -10.66
CA GLU A 430 31.43 21.84 -10.88
C GLU A 430 31.75 21.04 -9.61
N GLU A 431 31.75 21.70 -8.44
CA GLU A 431 31.92 21.06 -7.13
C GLU A 431 30.58 20.55 -6.56
N HIS A 432 29.46 20.92 -7.19
CA HIS A 432 28.15 20.49 -6.78
C HIS A 432 27.91 19.04 -7.22
N GLY A 433 27.63 18.15 -6.26
CA GLY A 433 27.23 16.77 -6.55
C GLY A 433 26.11 16.72 -7.57
N SER A 434 26.38 16.10 -8.73
CA SER A 434 25.46 16.07 -9.87
C SER A 434 24.13 15.41 -9.49
N ASP A 435 24.15 14.39 -8.64
CA ASP A 435 22.96 13.75 -8.10
C ASP A 435 22.02 14.74 -7.38
N ARG A 436 22.55 15.65 -6.56
CA ARG A 436 21.77 16.70 -5.88
C ARG A 436 21.17 17.68 -6.87
N TRP A 437 21.92 18.05 -7.92
CA TRP A 437 21.41 18.89 -8.99
C TRP A 437 20.24 18.25 -9.71
N PHE A 438 20.40 17.01 -10.17
CA PHE A 438 19.34 16.28 -10.86
C PHE A 438 18.17 15.91 -9.95
N ASN A 439 18.39 15.74 -8.64
CA ASN A 439 17.30 15.65 -7.66
C ASN A 439 16.47 16.93 -7.63
N ALA A 440 17.11 18.12 -7.62
CA ALA A 440 16.40 19.40 -7.66
C ALA A 440 15.62 19.56 -8.97
N LEU A 441 16.23 19.26 -10.13
CA LEU A 441 15.54 19.30 -11.43
C LEU A 441 14.39 18.29 -11.51
N GLY A 442 14.56 17.11 -10.94
CA GLY A 442 13.55 16.06 -10.88
C GLY A 442 12.38 16.42 -9.96
N SER A 443 12.65 17.15 -8.87
CA SER A 443 11.63 17.58 -7.89
C SER A 443 10.47 18.35 -8.51
N ARG A 444 10.70 19.06 -9.63
CA ARG A 444 9.68 19.82 -10.37
C ARG A 444 8.59 18.98 -11.01
N ARG A 445 8.81 17.69 -11.15
CA ARG A 445 7.74 16.75 -11.55
C ARG A 445 6.72 16.49 -10.44
N PHE A 446 7.07 16.79 -9.19
CA PHE A 446 6.31 16.45 -7.99
C PHE A 446 5.77 17.68 -7.26
N SER A 447 6.39 18.85 -7.44
CA SER A 447 5.90 20.11 -6.89
C SER A 447 6.35 21.33 -7.70
N ARG A 448 5.43 22.30 -7.82
CA ARG A 448 5.72 23.66 -8.30
C ARG A 448 5.93 24.66 -7.15
N ASN A 449 5.66 24.26 -5.92
CA ASN A 449 5.88 25.09 -4.74
C ASN A 449 7.38 25.16 -4.42
N ALA A 450 7.74 25.97 -3.42
CA ALA A 450 9.05 25.80 -2.78
C ALA A 450 9.11 24.39 -2.17
N CYS A 451 10.24 23.72 -2.28
CA CYS A 451 10.40 22.37 -1.76
C CYS A 451 11.75 22.12 -1.10
N VAL A 452 11.71 21.29 -0.06
CA VAL A 452 12.88 20.65 0.52
C VAL A 452 13.07 19.30 -0.17
N VAL A 453 14.20 19.10 -0.82
CA VAL A 453 14.56 17.86 -1.51
C VAL A 453 15.52 17.06 -0.65
N VAL A 454 15.10 15.86 -0.25
CA VAL A 454 15.83 15.00 0.68
C VAL A 454 16.26 13.73 -0.04
N SER A 455 17.57 13.46 -0.10
CA SER A 455 18.08 12.19 -0.63
C SER A 455 18.60 11.32 0.50
N CYS A 456 18.00 10.16 0.72
CA CYS A 456 18.36 9.21 1.78
C CYS A 456 19.21 8.06 1.23
N GLY A 457 20.44 8.37 0.80
CA GLY A 457 21.41 7.41 0.28
C GLY A 457 22.52 7.05 1.29
N THR A 458 23.71 6.76 0.76
CA THR A 458 24.95 6.54 1.53
C THR A 458 25.27 7.75 2.42
N ALA A 459 25.11 8.96 1.85
CA ALA A 459 24.95 10.20 2.59
C ALA A 459 23.48 10.62 2.50
N VAL A 460 23.00 11.34 3.51
CA VAL A 460 21.72 12.04 3.47
C VAL A 460 21.97 13.49 3.05
N THR A 461 21.26 13.96 2.04
CA THR A 461 21.25 15.38 1.66
C THR A 461 19.89 15.99 1.92
N VAL A 462 19.86 17.26 2.32
CA VAL A 462 18.64 18.05 2.54
C VAL A 462 18.85 19.40 1.87
N ASP A 463 18.23 19.58 0.73
CA ASP A 463 18.43 20.69 -0.20
C ASP A 463 17.18 21.56 -0.31
N ALA A 464 17.34 22.86 -0.58
CA ALA A 464 16.24 23.80 -0.67
C ALA A 464 16.11 24.39 -2.09
N LEU A 465 14.88 24.35 -2.62
CA LEU A 465 14.50 24.92 -3.91
C LEU A 465 13.28 25.82 -3.72
N THR A 466 13.36 27.09 -4.08
CA THR A 466 12.24 28.05 -3.97
C THR A 466 11.21 27.84 -5.08
N ASP A 467 10.00 28.40 -4.96
CA ASP A 467 8.94 28.34 -5.99
C ASP A 467 9.33 29.06 -7.29
N ASP A 468 10.15 30.11 -7.20
CA ASP A 468 10.65 30.90 -8.33
C ASP A 468 11.94 30.37 -8.96
N GLY A 469 12.36 29.14 -8.62
CA GLY A 469 13.43 28.44 -9.33
C GLY A 469 14.84 28.76 -8.83
N HIS A 470 15.02 29.07 -7.55
CA HIS A 470 16.34 29.21 -6.95
C HIS A 470 16.70 27.97 -6.13
N TYR A 471 17.71 27.21 -6.60
CA TYR A 471 18.34 26.16 -5.80
C TYR A 471 19.34 26.80 -4.85
N LEU A 472 19.00 26.82 -3.55
CA LEU A 472 19.73 27.56 -2.52
C LEU A 472 20.91 26.78 -1.92
N GLY A 473 21.04 25.50 -2.29
CA GLY A 473 21.96 24.56 -1.66
C GLY A 473 21.31 23.83 -0.47
N GLY A 474 22.14 23.20 0.35
CA GLY A 474 21.67 22.33 1.41
C GLY A 474 22.76 21.69 2.24
N THR A 475 22.36 20.82 3.16
CA THR A 475 23.24 20.12 4.10
C THR A 475 23.49 18.69 3.68
N ILE A 476 24.72 18.21 3.88
CA ILE A 476 25.11 16.80 3.72
C ILE A 476 25.40 16.23 5.11
N MET A 477 24.87 15.04 5.40
CA MET A 477 25.13 14.30 6.64
C MET A 477 25.37 12.81 6.33
N PRO A 478 26.07 12.06 7.21
CA PRO A 478 26.21 10.62 7.03
C PRO A 478 24.84 9.94 6.95
N GLY A 479 24.67 8.96 6.06
CA GLY A 479 23.46 8.15 6.03
C GLY A 479 23.40 7.17 7.22
N PHE A 480 22.26 6.53 7.43
CA PHE A 480 22.01 5.64 8.58
C PHE A 480 23.09 4.56 8.78
N HIS A 481 23.61 3.99 7.68
CA HIS A 481 24.67 2.98 7.77
C HIS A 481 25.98 3.59 8.26
N LEU A 482 26.40 4.73 7.70
CA LEU A 482 27.61 5.45 8.10
C LEU A 482 27.53 6.02 9.52
N MET A 483 26.36 6.51 9.94
CA MET A 483 26.13 6.93 11.32
C MET A 483 26.35 5.75 12.28
N LYS A 484 25.80 4.58 11.95
CA LYS A 484 25.96 3.37 12.76
C LYS A 484 27.41 2.88 12.79
N GLU A 485 28.06 2.84 11.62
CA GLU A 485 29.45 2.40 11.48
C GLU A 485 30.41 3.33 12.24
N SER A 486 30.24 4.65 12.12
CA SER A 486 31.09 5.61 12.82
C SER A 486 30.97 5.52 14.33
N LEU A 487 29.78 5.22 14.86
CA LEU A 487 29.58 4.90 16.27
C LEU A 487 30.30 3.60 16.66
N ALA A 488 30.14 2.53 15.87
CA ALA A 488 30.74 1.22 16.17
C ALA A 488 32.27 1.24 16.19
N VAL A 489 32.91 1.99 15.28
CA VAL A 489 34.38 2.05 15.14
C VAL A 489 35.07 2.67 16.36
N ARG A 490 34.41 3.60 17.08
CA ARG A 490 35.04 4.36 18.18
C ARG A 490 34.57 3.98 19.57
N THR A 491 33.66 3.02 19.72
CA THR A 491 33.11 2.65 21.03
C THR A 491 33.04 1.13 21.21
N ALA A 492 33.91 0.60 22.07
CA ALA A 492 34.09 -0.84 22.29
C ALA A 492 32.81 -1.59 22.73
N ASN A 493 31.80 -0.89 23.26
CA ASN A 493 30.56 -1.47 23.79
C ASN A 493 29.30 -1.26 22.93
N LEU A 494 29.44 -0.67 21.74
CA LEU A 494 28.32 -0.27 20.87
C LEU A 494 28.18 -1.14 19.62
N ASN A 495 28.94 -2.23 19.54
CA ASN A 495 28.79 -3.28 18.53
C ASN A 495 27.56 -4.18 18.81
N ARG A 496 26.42 -3.56 19.14
CA ARG A 496 25.13 -4.21 19.40
C ARG A 496 24.18 -3.96 18.22
N HIS A 497 23.19 -4.83 18.03
CA HIS A 497 22.12 -4.59 17.06
C HIS A 497 21.38 -3.27 17.38
N ALA A 498 21.09 -2.47 16.35
CA ALA A 498 20.30 -1.26 16.53
C ALA A 498 18.94 -1.64 17.13
N GLY A 499 18.53 -0.92 18.17
CA GLY A 499 17.27 -1.14 18.86
C GLY A 499 16.07 -0.60 18.07
N LYS A 500 14.95 -0.42 18.76
CA LYS A 500 13.77 0.26 18.20
C LYS A 500 13.81 1.74 18.55
N ARG A 501 13.17 2.57 17.72
CA ARG A 501 12.95 3.97 18.02
C ARG A 501 11.97 4.12 19.19
N TYR A 502 12.30 4.99 20.13
CA TYR A 502 11.40 5.44 21.18
C TYR A 502 11.59 6.94 21.39
N PRO A 503 10.54 7.70 21.75
CA PRO A 503 10.68 9.12 22.07
C PRO A 503 11.68 9.38 23.21
N PHE A 504 11.71 8.49 24.21
CA PHE A 504 12.60 8.56 25.37
C PHE A 504 13.32 7.22 25.54
N PRO A 505 14.39 6.96 24.78
CA PRO A 505 15.04 5.66 24.77
C PRO A 505 15.86 5.43 26.05
N THR A 506 15.58 4.33 26.76
CA THR A 506 16.27 3.96 28.01
C THR A 506 17.34 2.88 27.84
N THR A 507 17.66 2.51 26.60
CA THR A 507 18.75 1.57 26.28
C THR A 507 19.64 2.15 25.20
N THR A 508 20.93 1.80 25.23
CA THR A 508 21.92 2.28 24.24
C THR A 508 21.51 1.97 22.80
N GLY A 509 21.01 0.76 22.53
CA GLY A 509 20.57 0.37 21.19
C GLY A 509 19.38 1.20 20.69
N ASN A 510 18.41 1.48 21.56
CA ASN A 510 17.27 2.34 21.23
C ASN A 510 17.69 3.81 21.11
N ALA A 511 18.66 4.27 21.92
CA ALA A 511 19.18 5.64 21.89
C ALA A 511 19.91 5.93 20.58
N VAL A 512 20.73 5.00 20.10
CA VAL A 512 21.39 5.10 18.79
C VAL A 512 20.35 5.09 17.67
N ALA A 513 19.41 4.15 17.68
CA ALA A 513 18.37 4.07 16.65
C ALA A 513 17.50 5.34 16.58
N SER A 514 17.12 5.88 17.74
CA SER A 514 16.32 7.10 17.83
C SER A 514 17.14 8.32 17.41
N GLY A 515 18.35 8.49 17.94
CA GLY A 515 19.22 9.62 17.62
C GLY A 515 19.59 9.74 16.13
N MET A 516 19.87 8.63 15.45
CA MET A 516 20.12 8.65 14.00
C MET A 516 18.89 9.13 13.22
N MET A 517 17.70 8.68 13.61
CA MET A 517 16.46 9.08 12.94
C MET A 517 16.08 10.54 13.25
N ASP A 518 16.22 10.94 14.51
CA ASP A 518 15.93 12.29 14.96
C ASP A 518 16.91 13.30 14.33
N ALA A 519 18.17 12.92 14.09
CA ALA A 519 19.12 13.75 13.36
C ALA A 519 18.64 14.05 11.92
N VAL A 520 18.17 13.03 11.19
CA VAL A 520 17.66 13.20 9.82
C VAL A 520 16.34 13.98 9.82
N CYS A 521 15.36 13.56 10.62
CA CYS A 521 14.05 14.23 10.70
C CYS A 521 14.20 15.69 11.15
N GLY A 522 15.04 15.94 12.16
CA GLY A 522 15.35 17.28 12.64
C GLY A 522 15.97 18.15 11.55
N SER A 523 16.90 17.61 10.75
CA SER A 523 17.47 18.37 9.62
C SER A 523 16.45 18.70 8.54
N VAL A 524 15.51 17.79 8.25
CA VAL A 524 14.41 18.04 7.30
C VAL A 524 13.52 19.16 7.81
N MET A 525 13.07 19.07 9.06
CA MET A 525 12.23 20.09 9.70
C MET A 525 12.92 21.45 9.78
N MET A 526 14.23 21.47 10.09
CA MET A 526 15.03 22.69 10.12
C MET A 526 15.17 23.35 8.75
N MET A 527 15.43 22.58 7.69
CA MET A 527 15.50 23.14 6.34
C MET A 527 14.14 23.63 5.87
N HIS A 528 13.07 22.88 6.17
CA HIS A 528 11.70 23.27 5.87
C HIS A 528 11.34 24.61 6.53
N GLY A 529 11.62 24.77 7.83
CA GLY A 529 11.40 26.03 8.54
C GLY A 529 12.16 27.21 7.92
N ARG A 530 13.45 27.02 7.57
CA ARG A 530 14.26 28.06 6.91
C ARG A 530 13.70 28.44 5.54
N LEU A 531 13.29 27.46 4.75
CA LEU A 531 12.72 27.71 3.43
C LEU A 531 11.35 28.38 3.54
N LYS A 532 10.52 27.96 4.50
CA LYS A 532 9.23 28.59 4.80
C LYS A 532 9.36 30.05 5.17
N GLU A 533 10.32 30.38 6.04
CA GLU A 533 10.63 31.77 6.40
C GLU A 533 11.05 32.58 5.18
N LYS A 534 11.90 32.02 4.31
CA LYS A 534 12.38 32.70 3.10
C LYS A 534 11.29 32.89 2.03
N THR A 535 10.42 31.90 1.84
CA THR A 535 9.35 31.92 0.83
C THR A 535 8.20 32.86 1.25
N GLY A 536 7.99 33.07 2.55
CA GLY A 536 7.02 34.02 3.09
C GLY A 536 5.72 33.37 3.58
N ALA A 537 5.00 34.09 4.43
CA ALA A 537 3.77 33.63 5.05
C ALA A 537 2.68 33.31 4.00
N GLY A 538 1.98 32.18 4.16
CA GLY A 538 0.87 31.75 3.30
C GLY A 538 1.26 30.89 2.08
N LYS A 539 2.54 30.85 1.68
CA LYS A 539 2.97 29.98 0.57
C LYS A 539 3.36 28.58 1.08
N PRO A 540 2.90 27.48 0.45
CA PRO A 540 3.26 26.13 0.86
C PRO A 540 4.74 25.83 0.61
N VAL A 541 5.32 24.98 1.47
CA VAL A 541 6.65 24.38 1.27
C VAL A 541 6.48 22.88 1.38
N ASP A 542 6.76 22.18 0.28
CA ASP A 542 6.62 20.73 0.21
C ASP A 542 7.95 20.05 0.59
N VAL A 543 7.89 18.78 0.98
CA VAL A 543 9.07 17.93 1.22
C VAL A 543 9.02 16.76 0.26
N ILE A 544 10.09 16.57 -0.52
CA ILE A 544 10.24 15.47 -1.48
C ILE A 544 11.42 14.62 -1.03
N ILE A 545 11.18 13.35 -0.71
CA ILE A 545 12.17 12.42 -0.15
C ILE A 545 12.43 11.29 -1.15
N THR A 546 13.70 11.00 -1.43
CA THR A 546 14.14 9.94 -2.35
C THR A 546 15.24 9.08 -1.73
N GLY A 547 15.62 7.98 -2.37
CA GLY A 547 16.70 7.09 -1.90
C GLY A 547 16.23 5.96 -0.98
N GLY A 548 17.14 5.03 -0.67
CA GLY A 548 16.81 3.78 0.03
C GLY A 548 16.32 3.94 1.47
N GLY A 549 16.55 5.10 2.09
CA GLY A 549 16.01 5.44 3.41
C GLY A 549 14.70 6.25 3.39
N ALA A 550 14.14 6.57 2.21
CA ALA A 550 13.07 7.57 2.08
C ALA A 550 11.81 7.22 2.89
N ALA A 551 11.27 6.01 2.70
CA ALA A 551 10.07 5.57 3.43
C ALA A 551 10.26 5.63 4.95
N LYS A 552 11.43 5.20 5.44
CA LYS A 552 11.75 5.22 6.89
C LYS A 552 11.78 6.63 7.45
N VAL A 553 12.27 7.60 6.69
CA VAL A 553 12.31 9.01 7.11
C VAL A 553 10.90 9.60 7.06
N ALA A 554 10.15 9.36 5.99
CA ALA A 554 8.77 9.84 5.85
C ALA A 554 7.86 9.35 6.99
N GLU A 555 7.96 8.08 7.35
CA GLU A 555 7.22 7.48 8.48
C GLU A 555 7.68 7.99 9.85
N ALA A 556 8.92 8.46 9.97
CA ALA A 556 9.49 8.88 11.25
C ALA A 556 9.25 10.36 11.59
N LEU A 557 8.89 11.18 10.59
CA LEU A 557 8.54 12.58 10.80
C LEU A 557 7.37 12.72 11.80
N PRO A 558 7.35 13.78 12.63
CA PRO A 558 6.29 13.95 13.63
C PRO A 558 4.90 14.03 12.99
N PRO A 559 3.85 13.42 13.58
CA PRO A 559 2.49 13.49 13.05
C PRO A 559 1.97 14.91 12.86
N ALA A 560 2.31 15.84 13.76
CA ALA A 560 1.96 17.25 13.62
C ALA A 560 2.60 17.89 12.37
N PHE A 561 3.86 17.56 12.08
CA PHE A 561 4.54 18.03 10.88
C PHE A 561 3.88 17.47 9.61
N LEU A 562 3.50 16.19 9.61
CA LEU A 562 2.81 15.53 8.49
C LEU A 562 1.39 16.05 8.26
N ALA A 563 0.69 16.47 9.33
CA ALA A 563 -0.66 17.02 9.23
C ALA A 563 -0.70 18.41 8.57
N GLU A 564 0.38 19.19 8.72
CA GLU A 564 0.46 20.58 8.25
C GLU A 564 1.20 20.74 6.93
N ASN A 565 1.99 19.73 6.51
CA ASN A 565 2.91 19.86 5.39
C ASN A 565 2.79 18.69 4.41
N THR A 566 2.90 19.00 3.12
CA THR A 566 2.97 17.98 2.07
C THR A 566 4.33 17.28 2.12
N VAL A 567 4.33 15.98 2.42
CA VAL A 567 5.53 15.13 2.33
C VAL A 567 5.31 14.02 1.30
N ARG A 568 6.25 13.87 0.37
CA ARG A 568 6.17 12.93 -0.76
C ARG A 568 7.41 12.06 -0.80
N VAL A 569 7.23 10.78 -1.13
CA VAL A 569 8.34 9.85 -1.40
C VAL A 569 8.40 9.63 -2.91
N ALA A 570 9.49 10.06 -3.52
CA ALA A 570 9.69 10.05 -4.96
C ALA A 570 10.91 9.19 -5.32
N ASP A 571 10.66 7.95 -5.75
CA ASP A 571 11.72 7.08 -6.23
C ASP A 571 12.32 7.59 -7.55
N ASN A 572 13.63 7.38 -7.72
CA ASN A 572 14.38 7.68 -8.95
C ASN A 572 14.35 9.17 -9.35
N LEU A 573 14.35 10.06 -8.36
CA LEU A 573 14.28 11.51 -8.58
C LEU A 573 15.40 12.04 -9.48
N VAL A 574 16.61 11.52 -9.36
CA VAL A 574 17.75 11.80 -10.25
C VAL A 574 17.40 11.47 -11.71
N ILE A 575 16.83 10.29 -11.97
CA ILE A 575 16.44 9.84 -13.31
C ILE A 575 15.34 10.75 -13.87
N TYR A 576 14.40 11.22 -13.03
CA TYR A 576 13.42 12.22 -13.45
C TYR A 576 14.07 13.56 -13.81
N GLY A 577 15.12 13.98 -13.11
CA GLY A 577 15.90 15.16 -13.46
C GLY A 577 16.58 15.02 -14.82
N LEU A 578 17.24 13.89 -15.07
CA LEU A 578 17.85 13.57 -16.37
C LEU A 578 16.80 13.57 -17.48
N LEU A 579 15.64 12.95 -17.25
CA LEU A 579 14.52 12.93 -18.19
C LEU A 579 14.02 14.35 -18.52
N ASN A 580 13.91 15.22 -17.51
CA ASN A 580 13.49 16.61 -17.73
C ASN A 580 14.51 17.38 -18.58
N MET A 581 15.81 17.12 -18.40
CA MET A 581 16.87 17.76 -19.18
C MET A 581 16.82 17.38 -20.65
N ILE A 582 16.82 16.07 -20.95
CA ILE A 582 16.76 15.60 -22.34
C ILE A 582 15.48 16.04 -23.06
N ALA A 583 14.37 16.19 -22.33
CA ALA A 583 13.12 16.68 -22.88
C ALA A 583 13.16 18.17 -23.25
N ALA A 584 14.05 18.95 -22.65
CA ALA A 584 14.23 20.36 -22.97
C ALA A 584 15.19 20.59 -24.14
N GLU A 585 16.25 19.79 -24.28
CA GLU A 585 17.27 19.93 -25.34
C GLU A 585 16.68 19.95 -26.75
N GLY A 586 15.73 19.07 -27.06
CA GLY A 586 15.10 19.10 -28.39
C GLY A 586 13.89 20.03 -28.52
N ARG A 587 13.74 21.06 -27.66
CA ARG A 587 12.85 22.21 -27.93
C ARG A 587 13.59 23.39 -28.58
N GLU A 588 14.92 23.39 -28.54
CA GLU A 588 15.73 24.45 -29.16
C GLU A 588 15.79 24.36 -30.70
N TYR A 589 15.24 23.29 -31.31
CA TYR A 589 15.21 23.10 -32.77
C TYR A 589 13.89 23.50 -33.47
N GLU A 590 12.87 23.95 -32.75
CA GLU A 590 11.59 24.42 -33.37
C GLU A 590 11.54 25.95 -33.62
N HIS A 591 12.64 26.66 -33.33
CA HIS A 591 12.78 28.09 -33.62
C HIS A 591 14.12 28.40 -34.31
N ILE A 592 14.31 27.87 -35.53
CA ILE A 592 15.15 28.49 -36.57
C ILE A 592 14.38 28.44 -37.88
#